data_AF-A0A3D5HSZ6-F1
#
_entry.id   AF-A0A3D5HSZ6-F1
#
_cell.length_a   1.000
_cell.length_b   1.000
_cell.length_c   1.000
_cell.angle_alpha   90.00
_cell.angle_beta   90.00
_cell.angle_gamma   90.00
#
_symmetry.space_group_name_H-M   'P 1'
#
loop_
_entity.id
_entity.type
_entity.pdbx_description
1 polymer ?
#
loop_
_entity_poly.entity_id
_entity_poly.type
_entity_poly.pdbx_seq_one_letter_code
_entity_poly.pdbx_strand_id
1 'polypeptide(L)'
;MNKITNIKFWILAAIIMVSQSCSEFLEVDPLYQINSETFFNSEDDYQQALIGAYDLLQSSYINVMMGEFASDNTLCGGENA
;
A
#
# COMPACT_ATOMS: atom_id res chain seq x y z
N MET A 1 32.69 10.05 -50.11
CA MET A 1 32.75 9.10 -48.97
C MET A 1 32.23 9.71 -47.67
N ASN A 2 32.65 10.92 -47.30
CA ASN A 2 32.37 11.54 -45.98
C ASN A 2 30.88 11.83 -45.70
N LYS A 3 30.06 12.14 -46.73
CA LYS A 3 28.60 12.33 -46.55
C LYS A 3 27.89 11.05 -46.10
N ILE A 4 28.30 9.89 -46.62
CA ILE A 4 27.73 8.58 -46.24
C ILE A 4 28.16 8.21 -44.83
N THR A 5 29.40 8.53 -44.44
CA THR A 5 29.90 8.32 -43.07
C THR A 5 29.17 9.21 -42.06
N ASN A 6 28.88 10.47 -42.40
CA ASN A 6 28.07 11.36 -41.54
C ASN A 6 26.61 10.87 -41.41
N ILE A 7 26.00 10.35 -42.48
CA ILE A 7 24.65 9.76 -42.41
C ILE A 7 24.62 8.54 -41.48
N LYS A 8 25.63 7.66 -41.56
CA LYS A 8 25.73 6.50 -40.65
C LYS A 8 25.88 6.94 -39.19
N PHE A 9 26.61 8.01 -38.94
CA PHE A 9 26.74 8.59 -37.60
C PHE A 9 25.40 9.10 -37.05
N TRP A 10 24.61 9.80 -37.88
CA TRP A 10 23.27 10.26 -37.50
C TRP A 10 22.28 9.11 -37.25
N ILE A 11 22.35 8.04 -38.05
CA ILE A 11 21.52 6.83 -37.84
C ILE A 11 21.87 6.14 -36.51
N LEU A 12 23.16 6.01 -36.20
CA LEU A 12 23.62 5.41 -34.95
C LEU A 12 23.19 6.24 -33.73
N ALA A 13 23.28 7.56 -33.81
CA ALA A 13 22.83 8.46 -32.75
C ALA A 13 21.31 8.38 -32.52
N ALA A 14 20.52 8.24 -33.59
CA ALA A 14 19.07 8.07 -33.49
C ALA A 14 18.69 6.75 -32.79
N ILE A 15 19.39 5.64 -33.11
CA ILE A 15 19.14 4.33 -32.49
C ILE A 15 19.41 4.36 -30.99
N ILE A 16 20.49 5.02 -30.55
CA ILE A 16 20.85 5.15 -29.13
C ILE A 16 19.82 6.01 -28.38
N MET A 17 19.27 7.06 -29.01
CA MET A 17 18.22 7.88 -28.38
C MET A 17 16.90 7.11 -28.20
N VAL A 18 16.51 6.26 -29.15
CA VAL A 18 15.27 5.47 -29.05
C VAL A 18 15.37 4.39 -27.96
N SER A 19 16.54 3.78 -27.75
CA SER A 19 16.73 2.73 -26.74
C SER A 19 16.60 3.21 -25.29
N GLN A 20 16.79 4.51 -25.01
CA GLN A 20 16.67 5.06 -23.66
C GLN A 20 15.22 5.25 -23.19
N SER A 21 14.23 5.25 -24.08
CA SER A 21 12.82 5.56 -23.71
C SER A 21 12.02 4.37 -23.16
N CYS A 22 12.58 3.16 -23.16
CA CYS A 22 11.82 1.93 -22.90
C CYS A 22 11.75 1.53 -21.41
N SER A 23 12.64 2.02 -20.54
CA SER A 23 12.62 1.59 -19.13
C SER A 23 11.56 2.30 -18.30
N GLU A 24 11.39 3.60 -18.47
CA GLU A 24 10.51 4.44 -17.61
C GLU A 24 9.03 4.34 -17.98
N PHE A 25 8.69 3.67 -19.08
CA PHE A 25 7.31 3.38 -19.48
C PHE A 25 6.73 2.13 -18.80
N LEU A 26 7.59 1.26 -18.27
CA LEU A 26 7.17 -0.01 -17.64
C LEU A 26 7.01 0.12 -16.11
N GLU A 27 7.62 1.13 -15.50
CA GLU A 27 7.46 1.46 -14.07
C GLU A 27 6.39 2.54 -13.93
N VAL A 28 5.13 2.12 -13.97
CA VAL A 28 4.01 2.99 -13.59
C VAL A 28 3.77 2.77 -12.11
N ASP A 29 4.08 3.77 -11.29
CA ASP A 29 3.64 3.75 -9.90
C ASP A 29 2.11 3.60 -9.89
N PRO A 30 1.58 2.57 -9.23
CA PRO A 30 0.15 2.33 -9.18
C PRO A 30 -0.53 3.55 -8.55
N LEU A 31 -1.36 4.20 -9.36
CA LEU A 31 -2.10 5.39 -8.97
C LEU A 31 -2.91 5.11 -7.70
N TYR A 32 -2.83 6.02 -6.73
CA TYR A 32 -3.55 5.95 -5.45
C TYR A 32 -3.15 4.80 -4.52
N GLN A 33 -1.90 4.31 -4.60
CA GLN A 33 -1.45 3.38 -3.58
C GLN A 33 -1.38 4.03 -2.20
N ILE A 34 -2.03 3.37 -1.24
CA ILE A 34 -1.94 3.63 0.18
C ILE A 34 -0.83 2.73 0.72
N ASN A 35 0.35 3.31 0.90
CA ASN A 35 1.50 2.62 1.49
C ASN A 35 2.13 3.53 2.57
N SER A 36 3.16 3.04 3.26
CA SER A 36 3.80 3.80 4.33
C SER A 36 4.48 5.09 3.85
N GLU A 37 4.79 5.21 2.56
CA GLU A 37 5.48 6.36 1.97
C GLU A 37 4.49 7.43 1.52
N THR A 38 3.29 7.05 1.11
CA THR A 38 2.27 7.95 0.55
C THR A 38 1.16 8.31 1.53
N PHE A 39 0.90 7.48 2.55
CA PHE A 39 -0.25 7.67 3.44
C PHE A 39 0.02 8.64 4.60
N PHE A 40 1.24 8.77 5.11
CA PHE A 40 1.51 9.53 6.35
C PHE A 40 2.03 10.95 6.10
N ASN A 41 1.29 11.76 5.33
CA ASN A 41 1.76 13.07 4.85
C ASN A 41 1.01 14.27 5.44
N SER A 42 -0.14 14.07 6.08
CA SER A 42 -0.93 15.12 6.74
C SER A 42 -1.48 14.68 8.09
N GLU A 43 -1.86 15.65 8.93
CA GLU A 43 -2.50 15.37 10.21
C GLU A 43 -3.77 14.52 10.06
N ASP A 44 -4.59 14.81 9.04
CA ASP A 44 -5.80 14.06 8.75
C ASP A 44 -5.51 12.57 8.49
N ASP A 45 -4.44 12.27 7.74
CA ASP A 45 -4.06 10.88 7.48
C ASP A 45 -3.70 10.12 8.76
N TYR A 46 -3.00 10.78 9.69
CA TYR A 46 -2.69 10.19 11.00
C TYR A 46 -3.97 9.95 11.83
N GLN A 47 -4.94 10.87 11.77
CA GLN A 47 -6.23 10.69 12.44
C GLN A 47 -7.02 9.52 11.83
N GLN A 48 -7.05 9.41 10.50
CA GLN A 48 -7.66 8.27 9.82
C GLN A 48 -6.98 6.95 10.17
N ALA A 49 -5.64 6.92 10.22
CA ALA A 49 -4.89 5.74 10.64
C ALA A 49 -5.25 5.32 12.07
N LEU A 50 -5.35 6.28 12.99
CA LEU A 50 -5.73 6.04 14.39
C LEU A 50 -7.14 5.46 14.49
N ILE A 51 -8.11 6.06 13.79
CA ILE A 51 -9.50 5.58 13.77
C ILE A 51 -9.56 4.15 13.22
N GLY A 52 -8.89 3.88 12.10
CA GLY A 52 -8.86 2.55 11.49
C GLY A 52 -8.24 1.49 12.41
N ALA A 53 -7.21 1.83 13.18
CA ALA A 53 -6.63 0.94 14.17
C ALA A 53 -7.63 0.61 15.30
N TYR A 54 -8.38 1.60 15.78
CA TYR A 54 -9.39 1.39 16.83
C TYR A 54 -10.64 0.64 16.34
N ASP A 55 -11.04 0.83 15.09
CA ASP A 55 -12.19 0.14 14.49
C ASP A 55 -11.97 -1.39 14.48
N LEU A 56 -10.80 -1.83 14.01
CA LEU A 56 -10.45 -3.25 14.06
C LEU A 56 -10.29 -3.75 15.50
N LEU A 57 -9.65 -2.95 16.37
CA LEU A 57 -9.48 -3.30 17.79
C LEU A 57 -10.82 -3.51 18.49
N GLN A 58 -11.84 -2.74 18.14
CA GLN A 58 -13.17 -2.87 18.73
C GLN A 58 -13.75 -4.28 18.55
N SER A 59 -13.47 -4.95 17.42
CA SER A 59 -13.94 -6.32 17.18
C SER A 59 -13.38 -7.34 18.19
N SER A 60 -12.26 -7.04 18.86
CA SER A 60 -11.59 -7.95 19.80
C SER A 60 -12.28 -8.09 21.17
N TYR A 61 -13.30 -7.28 21.48
CA TYR A 61 -13.98 -7.31 22.79
C TYR A 61 -14.58 -8.69 23.13
N ILE A 62 -14.95 -9.48 22.11
CA ILE A 62 -15.46 -10.86 22.27
C ILE A 62 -14.42 -11.76 22.92
N ASN A 63 -13.12 -11.56 22.68
CA ASN A 63 -12.08 -12.38 23.31
C ASN A 63 -12.10 -12.24 24.83
N VAL A 64 -12.37 -11.03 25.32
CA VAL A 64 -12.49 -10.75 26.75
C VAL A 64 -13.80 -11.31 27.29
N MET A 65 -14.93 -11.08 26.62
CA MET A 65 -16.23 -11.64 27.03
C MET A 65 -16.23 -13.17 27.06
N MET A 66 -15.54 -13.82 26.12
CA MET A 66 -15.42 -15.28 26.11
C MET A 66 -14.62 -15.79 27.33
N GLY A 67 -13.64 -15.02 27.79
CA GLY A 67 -12.96 -15.27 29.06
C GLY A 67 -13.89 -15.15 30.26
N GLU A 68 -14.76 -14.13 30.29
CA GLU A 68 -15.78 -13.97 31.34
C GLU A 68 -16.85 -15.08 31.32
N PHE A 69 -17.20 -15.59 30.15
CA PHE A 69 -18.13 -16.72 30.02
C PHE A 69 -17.54 -18.04 30.51
N ALA A 70 -16.22 -18.21 30.36
CA ALA A 70 -15.52 -19.41 30.80
C ALA A 70 -15.09 -19.34 32.28
N SER A 71 -15.26 -18.19 32.94
CA SER A 71 -14.91 -17.99 34.35
C SER A 71 -16.10 -18.17 35.28
N ASP A 72 -15.84 -18.13 36.58
CA ASP A 72 -16.85 -18.11 37.64
C ASP A 72 -17.30 -16.68 38.01
N ASN A 73 -16.82 -15.65 37.31
CA ASN A 73 -17.17 -14.24 37.59
C ASN A 73 -18.58 -13.86 37.09
N THR A 74 -19.16 -14.60 36.14
CA THR A 74 -20.42 -14.20 35.49
C THR A 74 -21.38 -15.39 35.32
N LEU A 75 -22.62 -15.25 35.80
CA LEU A 75 -23.72 -16.19 35.53
C LEU A 75 -24.28 -15.96 34.11
N CYS A 76 -23.81 -16.75 33.16
CA CYS A 76 -24.09 -16.55 31.73
C CYS A 76 -25.41 -17.17 31.22
N GLY A 77 -26.36 -17.43 32.12
CA GLY A 77 -27.75 -17.73 31.76
C GLY A 77 -27.99 -19.05 31.04
N GLY A 78 -27.15 -20.07 31.27
CA GLY A 78 -27.34 -21.42 30.75
C GLY A 78 -27.82 -22.36 31.85
N GLU A 79 -29.13 -22.61 31.88
CA GLU A 79 -29.87 -23.47 32.84
C GLU A 79 -30.10 -22.86 34.23
N ASN A 80 -31.40 -22.71 34.57
CA ASN A 80 -31.97 -22.45 35.90
C ASN A 80 -30.99 -21.86 36.95
N ALA A 81 -30.87 -20.53 36.98
CA ALA A 81 -30.47 -19.84 38.20
C ALA A 81 -31.58 -19.96 39.26
#